data_AF-A0A7T5UR07-F1
#
_entry.id   AF-A0A7T5UR07-F1
#
_cell.length_a   1.000
_cell.length_b   1.000
_cell.length_c   1.000
_cell.angle_alpha   90.00
_cell.angle_beta   90.00
_cell.angle_gamma   90.00
#
_symmetry.space_group_name_H-M   'P 1'
#
loop_
_entity.id
_entity.type
_entity.pdbx_description
1 polymer ?
#
loop_
_entity_poly.entity_id
_entity_poly.type
_entity_poly.pdbx_seq_one_letter_code
_entity_poly.pdbx_strand_id
1 'polypeptide(L)'
;MSITSNIVEGFGRQTYKDKIHFYYQAQGSLTELKNQLLLAKDINYLKEPHVHQSFKQITSAHQLLQGLIRKSKSFLKLVNHES
;
A
#
# COMPACT_ATOMS: atom_id res chain seq x y z
N MET A 1 0.62 -5.48 11.23
CA MET A 1 -0.51 -4.50 11.23
C MET A 1 -0.17 -3.14 10.61
N SER A 2 1.05 -2.88 10.12
CA SER A 2 1.45 -1.54 9.59
C SER A 2 0.62 -1.03 8.40
N ILE A 3 0.32 -1.90 7.42
CA ILE A 3 -0.35 -1.50 6.16
C ILE A 3 -1.75 -0.93 6.46
N THR A 4 -2.55 -1.65 7.24
CA THR A 4 -3.93 -1.25 7.59
C THR A 4 -3.94 -0.01 8.48
N SER A 5 -3.05 0.05 9.47
CA SER A 5 -2.92 1.23 10.35
C SER A 5 -2.59 2.50 9.57
N ASN A 6 -1.65 2.45 8.64
CA ASN A 6 -1.30 3.60 7.80
C ASN A 6 -2.43 4.00 6.86
N ILE A 7 -3.21 3.06 6.32
CA ILE A 7 -4.39 3.39 5.51
C ILE A 7 -5.45 4.12 6.35
N VAL A 8 -5.76 3.61 7.54
CA VAL A 8 -6.74 4.22 8.46
C VAL A 8 -6.28 5.61 8.91
N GLU A 9 -5.02 5.73 9.29
CA GLU A 9 -4.43 7.00 9.72
C GLU A 9 -4.47 8.03 8.59
N GLY A 10 -4.09 7.62 7.37
CA GLY A 10 -4.22 8.45 6.18
C GLY A 10 -5.65 8.87 5.94
N PHE A 11 -6.61 7.96 6.00
CA PHE A 11 -8.03 8.25 5.80
C PHE A 11 -8.54 9.34 6.76
N GLY A 12 -8.08 9.35 8.01
CA GLY A 12 -8.44 10.35 9.02
C GLY A 12 -7.82 11.74 8.83
N ARG A 13 -6.84 11.92 7.94
CA ARG A 13 -6.18 13.22 7.74
C ARG A 13 -7.04 14.23 6.96
N GLN A 14 -6.90 15.51 7.30
CA GLN A 14 -7.67 16.59 6.68
C GLN A 14 -7.21 16.91 5.25
N THR A 15 -5.90 16.98 5.01
CA THR A 15 -5.36 17.38 3.70
C THR A 15 -5.04 16.16 2.83
N TYR A 16 -5.21 16.29 1.52
CA TYR A 16 -4.78 15.24 0.58
C TYR A 16 -3.27 14.99 0.63
N LYS A 17 -2.47 16.01 0.93
CA LYS A 17 -1.02 15.87 1.09
C LYS A 17 -0.69 14.89 2.22
N ASP A 18 -1.33 15.04 3.38
CA ASP A 18 -1.13 14.15 4.53
C ASP A 18 -1.68 12.74 4.26
N LYS A 19 -2.88 12.64 3.65
CA LYS A 19 -3.45 11.36 3.21
C LYS A 19 -2.44 10.56 2.38
N ILE A 20 -1.87 11.21 1.37
CA ILE A 20 -0.90 10.60 0.45
C ILE A 20 0.37 10.14 1.17
N HIS A 21 0.87 10.92 2.13
CA HIS A 21 2.05 10.54 2.92
C HIS A 21 1.85 9.20 3.64
N PHE A 22 0.73 9.04 4.35
CA PHE A 22 0.39 7.78 5.03
C PHE A 22 0.14 6.62 4.06
N TYR A 23 -0.51 6.88 2.92
CA TYR A 23 -0.68 5.83 1.90
C TYR A 23 0.64 5.35 1.31
N TYR A 24 1.65 6.22 1.18
CA TYR A 24 3.00 5.81 0.82
C TYR A 24 3.68 4.97 1.89
N GLN A 25 3.48 5.30 3.17
CA GLN A 25 3.98 4.47 4.27
C GLN A 25 3.34 3.07 4.25
N ALA A 26 2.03 2.98 3.99
CA ALA A 26 1.35 1.70 3.79
C ALA A 26 1.93 0.91 2.60
N GLN A 27 2.29 1.60 1.51
CA GLN A 27 2.91 0.99 0.33
C GLN A 27 4.32 0.47 0.62
N GLY A 28 5.11 1.21 1.40
CA GLY A 28 6.42 0.77 1.89
C GLY A 28 6.30 -0.54 2.65
N SER A 29 5.42 -0.61 3.66
CA SER A 29 5.19 -1.84 4.43
C SER A 29 4.65 -3.01 3.59
N LEU A 30 3.82 -2.75 2.58
CA LEU A 30 3.37 -3.80 1.65
C LEU A 30 4.53 -4.34 0.79
N THR A 31 5.46 -3.47 0.42
CA THR A 31 6.65 -3.83 -0.37
C THR A 31 7.63 -4.65 0.47
N GLU A 32 7.84 -4.26 1.73
CA GLU A 32 8.62 -5.04 2.70
C GLU A 32 8.04 -6.44 2.89
N LEU A 33 6.72 -6.56 3.06
CA LEU A 33 6.04 -7.86 3.17
C LEU A 33 6.24 -8.72 1.92
N LYS A 34 6.15 -8.12 0.72
CA LYS A 34 6.43 -8.81 -0.54
C LYS A 34 7.86 -9.38 -0.56
N ASN A 35 8.82 -8.59 -0.10
CA ASN A 35 10.22 -8.98 -0.07
C ASN A 35 10.47 -10.12 0.94
N GLN A 36 9.88 -10.02 2.13
CA GLN A 36 9.92 -11.09 3.14
C GLN A 36 9.29 -12.40 2.64
N LEU A 37 8.18 -12.32 1.91
CA LEU A 37 7.54 -13.49 1.30
C LEU A 37 8.42 -14.14 0.23
N LEU A 38 9.11 -13.34 -0.59
CA LEU A 38 10.06 -13.83 -1.59
C LEU A 38 11.23 -14.55 -0.91
N LEU A 39 11.82 -13.95 0.13
CA LEU A 39 12.87 -14.59 0.92
C LEU A 39 12.40 -15.91 1.54
N ALA A 40 11.21 -15.92 2.15
CA ALA A 40 10.63 -17.13 2.74
C ALA A 40 10.40 -18.25 1.72
N LYS A 41 10.06 -17.88 0.47
CA LYS A 41 9.99 -18.82 -0.65
C LYS A 41 11.36 -19.37 -1.00
N ASP A 42 12.36 -18.50 -1.16
CA ASP A 42 13.71 -18.87 -1.61
C ASP A 42 14.40 -19.85 -0.65
N ILE A 43 14.12 -19.75 0.65
CA ILE A 43 14.62 -20.68 1.67
C ILE A 43 13.69 -21.88 1.92
N ASN A 44 12.66 -22.10 1.08
CA ASN A 44 11.66 -23.16 1.21
C ASN A 44 10.92 -23.19 2.57
N TYR A 45 10.78 -22.04 3.23
CA TYR A 45 10.09 -21.94 4.53
C TYR A 45 8.56 -22.03 4.40
N LEU A 46 8.02 -21.66 3.24
CA LEU A 46 6.59 -21.73 2.92
C LEU A 46 6.34 -22.63 1.71
N LYS A 47 5.26 -23.41 1.74
CA LYS A 47 4.85 -24.25 0.60
C LYS A 47 4.30 -23.38 -0.53
N GLU A 48 4.58 -23.78 -1.78
CA GLU A 48 4.17 -23.08 -3.00
C GLU A 48 2.70 -22.62 -3.03
N PRO A 49 1.70 -23.42 -2.61
CA PRO A 49 0.30 -22.96 -2.61
C PRO A 49 0.05 -21.73 -1.74
N HIS A 50 0.69 -21.66 -0.56
CA HIS A 50 0.55 -20.53 0.37
C HIS A 50 1.30 -19.29 -0.13
N VAL A 51 2.46 -19.49 -0.77
CA VAL A 51 3.24 -18.42 -1.39
C VAL A 51 2.44 -17.78 -2.52
N HIS A 52 1.86 -18.60 -3.42
CA HIS A 52 1.05 -18.12 -4.54
C HIS A 52 -0.18 -17.33 -4.09
N GLN A 53 -0.92 -17.85 -3.11
CA GLN A 53 -2.09 -17.17 -2.56
C GLN A 53 -1.72 -15.82 -1.94
N SER A 54 -0.62 -15.77 -1.17
CA SER A 54 -0.13 -14.55 -0.53
C SER A 54 0.33 -13.52 -1.57
N PHE A 55 1.04 -13.95 -2.63
CA PHE A 55 1.45 -13.06 -3.72
C PHE A 55 0.25 -12.47 -4.48
N LYS A 56 -0.80 -13.24 -4.72
CA LYS A 56 -2.05 -12.72 -5.31
C LYS A 56 -2.64 -11.60 -4.43
N GLN A 57 -2.77 -11.83 -3.13
CA GLN A 57 -3.32 -10.84 -2.20
C GLN A 57 -2.47 -9.57 -2.13
N ILE A 58 -1.14 -9.72 -2.03
CA ILE A 58 -0.20 -8.59 -2.04
C ILE A 58 -0.32 -7.80 -3.34
N THR A 59 -0.45 -8.47 -4.49
CA THR A 59 -0.58 -7.82 -5.80
C THR A 59 -1.89 -7.03 -5.88
N SER A 60 -3.01 -7.61 -5.48
CA SER A 60 -4.30 -6.90 -5.44
C SER A 60 -4.26 -5.71 -4.49
N ALA A 61 -3.71 -5.87 -3.29
CA ALA A 61 -3.55 -4.78 -2.32
C ALA A 61 -2.69 -3.65 -2.89
N HIS A 62 -1.60 -3.97 -3.59
CA HIS A 62 -0.72 -2.99 -4.22
C HIS A 62 -1.46 -2.19 -5.29
N GLN A 63 -2.22 -2.86 -6.16
CA GLN A 63 -3.02 -2.21 -7.21
C GLN A 63 -4.07 -1.26 -6.63
N LEU A 64 -4.79 -1.70 -5.59
CA LEU A 64 -5.80 -0.88 -4.90
C LEU A 64 -5.17 0.35 -4.25
N LEU A 65 -4.06 0.16 -3.52
CA LEU A 65 -3.36 1.25 -2.85
C LEU A 65 -2.78 2.26 -3.85
N GLN A 66 -2.24 1.79 -4.98
CA GLN A 66 -1.81 2.65 -6.08
C GLN A 66 -2.96 3.43 -6.70
N GLY A 67 -4.12 2.80 -6.86
CA GLY A 67 -5.34 3.48 -7.30
C GLY A 67 -5.74 4.60 -6.35
N LEU A 68 -5.73 4.33 -5.04
CA LEU A 68 -6.05 5.30 -3.99
C LEU A 68 -5.07 6.48 -3.97
N ILE A 69 -3.76 6.21 -4.05
CA ILE A 69 -2.72 7.24 -4.10
C ILE A 69 -2.91 8.12 -5.34
N ARG A 70 -3.11 7.51 -6.52
CA ARG A 70 -3.31 8.24 -7.78
C ARG A 70 -4.54 9.15 -7.70
N LYS A 71 -5.65 8.64 -7.18
CA LYS A 71 -6.90 9.41 -7.04
C LYS A 71 -6.74 10.55 -6.02
N SER A 72 -6.06 10.30 -4.90
CA SER A 72 -5.76 11.34 -3.90
C SER A 72 -4.89 12.46 -4.48
N LYS A 73 -3.88 12.11 -5.30
CA LYS A 73 -3.05 13.09 -6.02
C LYS A 73 -3.84 13.94 -7.01
N SER A 74 -4.83 13.37 -7.70
CA SER A 74 -5.66 14.18 -8.62
C SER A 74 -6.46 15.24 -7.86
N PHE A 75 -6.99 14.90 -6.67
CA PHE A 75 -7.71 15.88 -5.85
C PHE A 75 -6.78 16.96 -5.29
N LEU A 76 -5.58 16.60 -4.84
CA LEU A 76 -4.57 17.58 -4.40
C LEU A 76 -4.26 18.61 -5.50
N LYS A 77 -4.12 18.16 -6.76
CA LYS A 77 -3.90 19.06 -7.90
C LYS A 77 -5.07 20.02 -8.11
N LEU A 78 -6.31 19.54 -8.03
CA LEU A 78 -7.50 20.39 -8.19
C LEU A 78 -7.56 21.48 -7.12
N VAL A 79 -7.35 21.12 -5.84
CA VAL A 79 -7.34 22.09 -4.72
C VAL A 79 -6.28 23.17 -4.94
N ASN A 80 -5.09 22.78 -5.41
CA ASN A 80 -3.99 23.74 -5.66
C ASN A 80 -4.22 24.64 -6.88
N HIS A 81 -5.16 24.31 -7.79
CA HIS A 81 -5.51 25.16 -8.93
C HIS A 81 -6.68 26.12 -8.61
N GLU A 82 -7.47 25.84 -7.57
CA GLU A 82 -8.55 26.71 -7.08
C GLU A 82 -8.08 27.75 -6.04
N SER A 83 -6.81 27.67 -5.61
CA SER A 83 -6.16 28.58 -4.65
C SER A 83 -5.21 29.54 -5.34
#